data_AF-A0A529ZPB7-F1
#
_entry.id   AF-A0A529ZPB7-F1
#
_cell.length_a   1.000
_cell.length_b   1.000
_cell.length_c   1.000
_cell.angle_alpha   90.00
_cell.angle_beta   90.00
_cell.angle_gamma   90.00
#
_symmetry.space_group_name_H-M   'P 1'
#
loop_
_entity.id
_entity.type
_entity.pdbx_description
1 polymer ?
#
loop_
_entity_poly.entity_id
_entity_poly.type
_entity_poly.pdbx_seq_one_letter_code
_entity_poly.pdbx_strand_id
1 'polypeptide(L)' 'MDMIKTAERTYYAPQGGHPGQNELLTGRAVFTEAYAVIPKGVMQDIVTSPLPFWDKTRAWIIARPLSGFAETFSQYIV' A
#
# COMPACT_ATOMS: atom_id res chain seq x y z
N MET A 1 -16.63 -39.72 -2.38
CA MET A 1 -17.25 -38.54 -3.00
C MET A 1 -16.46 -37.34 -2.50
N ASP A 2 -15.24 -37.21 -2.98
CA ASP A 2 -14.32 -36.17 -2.49
C ASP A 2 -14.65 -34.86 -3.20
N MET A 3 -15.28 -33.96 -2.46
CA MET A 3 -15.48 -32.59 -2.91
C MET A 3 -14.11 -31.93 -3.09
N ILE A 4 -13.80 -31.55 -4.32
CA ILE A 4 -12.66 -30.69 -4.65
C ILE A 4 -12.82 -29.40 -3.84
N LYS A 5 -12.01 -29.27 -2.79
CA LYS A 5 -11.95 -28.05 -1.98
C LYS A 5 -11.28 -26.98 -2.84
N THR A 6 -12.08 -26.09 -3.42
CA THR A 6 -11.57 -24.93 -4.17
C THR A 6 -10.56 -24.18 -3.32
N ALA A 7 -9.36 -23.95 -3.83
CA ALA A 7 -8.34 -23.18 -3.12
C ALA A 7 -8.89 -21.80 -2.76
N GLU A 8 -8.87 -21.47 -1.47
CA GLU A 8 -9.37 -20.22 -0.95
C GLU A 8 -8.46 -19.07 -1.42
N ARG A 9 -9.03 -18.01 -1.99
CA ARG A 9 -8.25 -16.87 -2.50
C ARG A 9 -7.81 -15.99 -1.33
N THR A 10 -6.51 -15.73 -1.25
CA THR A 10 -5.94 -14.81 -0.25
C THR A 10 -5.60 -13.47 -0.87
N TYR A 11 -5.98 -12.38 -0.21
CA TYR A 11 -5.61 -11.01 -0.59
C TYR A 11 -4.69 -10.41 0.46
N TYR A 12 -3.69 -9.65 0.01
CA TYR A 12 -2.84 -8.89 0.90
C TYR A 12 -3.57 -7.64 1.39
N ALA A 13 -3.47 -7.36 2.69
CA ALA A 13 -3.89 -6.10 3.30
C ALA A 13 -2.75 -5.59 4.20
N PRO A 14 -2.44 -4.28 4.20
CA PRO A 14 -1.43 -3.72 5.09
C PRO A 14 -1.90 -3.78 6.54
N GLN A 15 -1.03 -4.24 7.42
CA GLN A 15 -1.30 -4.33 8.86
C GLN A 15 -1.00 -3.00 9.58
N GLY A 16 -0.22 -2.11 8.94
CA GLY A 16 0.28 -0.89 9.55
C GLY A 16 1.47 -1.15 10.48
N GLY A 17 1.55 -0.38 11.57
CA GLY A 17 2.64 -0.43 12.54
C GLY A 17 3.90 0.32 12.11
N HIS A 18 5.00 0.00 12.79
CA HIS A 18 6.33 0.55 12.55
C HIS A 18 7.34 -0.54 12.23
N PRO A 19 8.36 -0.22 11.42
CA PRO A 19 9.39 -1.18 11.11
C PRO A 19 10.15 -1.55 12.38
N GLY A 20 10.57 -2.81 12.46
CA GLY A 20 11.39 -3.29 13.57
C GLY A 20 12.78 -2.64 13.54
N GLN A 21 13.45 -2.59 14.69
CA GLN A 21 14.81 -2.02 14.79
C GLN A 21 15.84 -2.79 13.93
N ASN A 22 15.60 -4.07 13.67
CA ASN A 22 16.46 -4.94 12.87
C ASN A 22 16.07 -4.96 11.38
N GLU A 23 15.08 -4.16 10.98
CA GLU A 23 14.60 -4.16 9.61
C GLU A 23 15.55 -3.34 8.72
N LEU A 24 15.78 -3.82 7.50
CA LEU A 24 16.66 -3.14 6.57
C LEU A 24 16.06 -1.77 6.21
N LEU A 25 16.81 -0.70 6.49
CA LEU A 25 16.42 0.66 6.14
C LEU A 25 16.41 0.90 4.62
N THR A 26 17.15 0.10 3.87
CA THR A 26 17.22 0.19 2.41
C THR A 26 15.96 -0.40 1.78
N GLY A 27 15.07 0.50 1.33
CA GLY A 27 13.88 0.13 0.57
C GLY A 27 14.18 -0.23 -0.88
N ARG A 28 13.30 -1.01 -1.51
CA ARG A 28 13.30 -1.29 -2.96
C ARG A 28 12.53 -0.23 -3.76
N ALA A 29 12.45 0.99 -3.26
CA ALA A 29 11.74 2.06 -3.94
C ALA A 29 12.54 2.49 -5.17
N VAL A 30 11.88 2.55 -6.33
CA VAL A 30 12.53 2.90 -7.60
C VAL A 30 11.66 3.92 -8.31
N PHE A 31 12.30 4.95 -8.87
CA PHE A 31 11.65 5.91 -9.74
C PHE A 31 12.49 6.02 -11.01
N THR A 32 11.85 5.84 -12.15
CA THR A 32 12.45 6.01 -13.47
C THR A 32 11.52 6.88 -14.31
N GLU A 33 11.97 7.28 -15.50
CA GLU A 33 11.14 8.00 -16.45
C GLU A 33 9.93 7.17 -16.93
N ALA A 34 10.04 5.84 -16.90
CA ALA A 34 9.02 4.94 -17.43
C ALA A 34 8.11 4.32 -16.35
N TYR A 35 8.60 4.17 -15.12
CA TYR A 35 7.85 3.50 -14.04
C TYR A 35 8.33 3.89 -12.64
N ALA A 36 7.46 3.67 -11.66
CA ALA A 36 7.76 3.77 -10.24
C ALA A 36 7.43 2.45 -9.52
N VAL A 37 8.26 2.07 -8.53
CA VAL A 37 8.04 0.94 -7.63
C VAL A 37 7.92 1.47 -6.21
N ILE A 38 6.78 1.22 -5.59
CA ILE A 38 6.49 1.59 -4.20
C ILE A 38 6.35 0.29 -3.39
N PRO A 39 7.33 -0.06 -2.54
CA PRO A 39 7.28 -1.27 -1.74
C PRO A 39 6.20 -1.22 -0.66
N LYS A 40 5.70 -2.40 -0.25
CA LYS A 40 4.71 -2.53 0.83
C LYS A 40 5.14 -1.91 2.18
N GLY A 41 6.45 -1.76 2.41
CA GLY A 41 7.00 -1.19 3.65
C GLY A 41 6.73 0.31 3.80
N VAL A 42 6.22 0.98 2.77
CA VAL A 42 5.78 2.37 2.82
C VAL A 42 4.47 2.52 3.62
N MET A 43 3.65 1.47 3.70
CA MET A 43 2.34 1.51 4.37
C MET A 43 2.45 1.39 5.90
N GLN A 44 3.04 2.41 6.53
CA GLN A 44 3.24 2.52 7.99
C GLN A 44 2.17 3.42 8.64
N ASP A 45 1.96 3.28 9.95
CA ASP A 45 0.88 4.00 10.63
C ASP A 45 1.06 5.53 10.63
N ILE A 46 2.30 6.02 10.71
CA ILE A 46 2.63 7.47 10.73
C ILE A 46 2.40 8.19 9.41
N VAL A 47 2.18 7.48 8.30
CA VAL A 47 1.95 8.07 6.97
C VAL A 47 0.51 7.87 6.48
N THR A 48 -0.40 7.53 7.38
CA THR A 48 -1.83 7.41 7.07
C THR A 48 -2.48 8.78 6.92
N SER A 49 -3.48 8.88 6.05
CA SER A 49 -4.25 10.08 5.79
C SER A 49 -5.65 9.97 6.39
N PRO A 50 -6.13 10.98 7.15
CA PRO A 50 -7.52 11.05 7.57
C PRO A 50 -8.40 11.53 6.41
N LEU A 51 -9.61 10.98 6.31
CA LEU A 51 -10.62 11.41 5.35
C LEU A 51 -11.75 12.14 6.08
N PRO A 52 -12.23 13.30 5.58
CA PRO A 52 -13.33 14.03 6.22
C PRO A 52 -14.56 13.13 6.40
N PHE A 53 -15.16 13.17 7.59
CA PHE A 53 -16.35 12.40 7.98
C PHE A 53 -16.16 10.87 8.10
N TRP A 54 -14.91 10.38 8.08
CA TRP A 54 -14.61 8.98 8.35
C TRP A 54 -14.07 8.80 9.76
N ASP A 55 -14.76 7.99 10.56
CA ASP A 55 -14.33 7.64 11.92
C ASP A 55 -13.41 6.42 11.92
N LYS A 56 -12.40 6.42 12.81
CA LYS A 56 -11.50 5.28 13.08
C LYS A 56 -10.87 4.63 11.83
N THR A 57 -10.64 5.43 10.78
CA THR A 57 -10.12 4.97 9.49
C THR A 57 -8.67 5.39 9.31
N ARG A 58 -7.86 4.50 8.74
CA ARG A 58 -6.47 4.77 8.34
C ARG A 58 -6.36 4.53 6.83
N ALA A 59 -6.18 5.59 6.05
CA ALA A 59 -6.06 5.46 4.60
C ALA A 59 -4.62 5.68 4.14
N TRP A 60 -4.05 4.74 3.40
CA TRP A 60 -2.81 4.96 2.64
C TRP A 60 -3.17 5.36 1.22
N ILE A 61 -2.73 6.56 0.83
CA ILE A 61 -2.99 7.11 -0.50
C ILE A 61 -1.86 6.73 -1.44
N ILE A 62 -2.22 6.09 -2.56
CA ILE A 62 -1.33 5.84 -3.70
C ILE A 62 -1.91 6.61 -4.88
N ALA A 63 -1.40 7.81 -5.08
CA ALA A 63 -1.78 8.71 -6.17
C ALA A 63 -0.55 9.46 -6.67
N ARG A 64 -0.53 9.79 -7.97
CA ARG A 64 0.58 10.47 -8.65
C ARG A 64 1.98 9.92 -8.28
N PRO A 65 2.29 8.63 -8.61
CA PRO A 65 3.61 8.06 -8.33
C PRO A 65 4.76 8.70 -9.12
N LEU A 66 4.45 9.34 -10.25
CA LEU A 66 5.39 10.07 -11.09
C LEU A 66 4.83 11.45 -11.42
N SER A 67 5.71 12.39 -11.78
CA SER A 67 5.31 13.70 -12.29
C SER A 67 4.66 13.60 -13.68
N GLY A 68 3.78 14.55 -14.02
CA GLY A 68 3.12 14.60 -15.32
C GLY A 68 1.75 13.93 -15.31
N PHE A 69 1.46 13.11 -16.32
CA PHE A 69 0.13 12.54 -16.59
C PHE A 69 -0.23 11.37 -15.66
N ALA A 70 -0.18 11.58 -14.35
CA ALA A 70 -0.43 10.57 -13.31
C ALA A 70 -1.57 10.95 -12.35
N GLU A 71 -2.49 11.79 -12.81
CA GLU A 71 -3.58 12.38 -12.00
C GLU A 71 -4.97 11.82 -12.35
N THR A 72 -5.05 10.88 -13.31
CA THR A 72 -6.30 10.26 -13.74
C THR A 72 -6.93 9.38 -12.67
N PHE A 73 -6.12 8.78 -11.78
CA PHE A 73 -6.58 7.81 -10.80
C PHE A 73 -5.99 8.09 -9.41
N SER A 74 -6.74 7.71 -8.39
CA SER A 74 -6.26 7.59 -7.02
C SER A 74 -6.67 6.24 -6.44
N GLN A 75 -5.74 5.59 -5.74
CA GLN A 75 -6.01 4.37 -5.00
C GLN A 75 -5.86 4.65 -3.50
N TYR A 76 -6.87 4.27 -2.72
CA TYR A 76 -6.84 4.34 -1.26
C TYR A 76 -6.87 2.92 -0.71
N ILE A 77 -5.91 2.59 0.14
CA ILE A 77 -5.88 1.34 0.89
C ILE A 77 -6.35 1.66 2.31
N VAL A 78 -7.38 0.97 2.78
CA VAL A 78 -8.01 1.14 4.09
C VAL A 78 -8.02 -0.19 4.83
#